data_AF-A0A2D5EF33-F1
#
_entry.id   AF-A0A2D5EF33-F1
#
_cell.length_a   1.000
_cell.length_b   1.000
_cell.length_c   1.000
_cell.angle_alpha   90.00
_cell.angle_beta   90.00
_cell.angle_gamma   90.00
#
_symmetry.space_group_name_H-M   'P 1'
#
loop_
_entity.id
_entity.type
_entity.pdbx_description
1 polymer ?
#
loop_
_entity_poly.entity_id
_entity_poly.type
_entity_poly.pdbx_seq_one_letter_code
_entity_poly.pdbx_strand_id
1 'polypeptide(L)'
;GVGDSVLGRLGRVAKLHKQGVEQAAFVVLKSPDIPSILVEAGFISNPTEEKNLASEWYRNKLANAIFDGIEQYFRRTPPPGTLLAWEKQQNRGGTDVSQYRIQRGDTLSGVARENQTTVSELMRFNGMNDDRVMVGQTIRIPSS
;
A
#
# COMPACT_ATOMS: atom_id res chain seq x y z
N GLY A 1 5.73 -3.65 6.55
CA GLY A 1 6.72 -2.86 5.79
C GLY A 1 7.27 -3.65 4.63
N VAL A 2 8.40 -3.23 4.05
CA VAL A 2 9.04 -3.98 2.94
C VAL A 2 9.51 -5.38 3.37
N GLY A 3 9.99 -5.51 4.61
CA GLY A 3 10.38 -6.81 5.19
C GLY A 3 9.25 -7.83 5.19
N ASP A 4 8.04 -7.45 5.61
CA ASP A 4 6.88 -8.36 5.64
C ASP A 4 6.46 -8.79 4.23
N SER A 5 6.50 -7.87 3.26
CA SER A 5 6.19 -8.19 1.87
C SER A 5 7.18 -9.21 1.30
N VAL A 6 8.48 -9.03 1.56
CA VAL A 6 9.53 -9.96 1.10
C VAL A 6 9.44 -11.31 1.84
N LEU A 7 9.26 -11.31 3.16
CA LEU A 7 9.12 -12.52 3.96
C LEU A 7 7.94 -13.39 3.52
N GLY A 8 6.80 -12.76 3.23
CA GLY A 8 5.60 -13.45 2.74
C GLY A 8 5.79 -14.13 1.38
N ARG A 9 6.69 -13.63 0.53
CA ARG A 9 7.05 -14.26 -0.74
C ARG A 9 8.08 -15.38 -0.54
N LEU A 10 9.10 -15.14 0.27
CA LEU A 10 10.13 -16.13 0.59
C LEU A 10 9.56 -17.38 1.25
N GLY A 11 8.56 -17.25 2.12
CA GLY A 11 7.92 -18.39 2.79
C GLY A 11 7.21 -19.38 1.86
N ARG A 12 6.97 -19.01 0.59
CA ARG A 12 6.44 -19.92 -0.44
C ARG A 12 7.52 -20.70 -1.17
N VAL A 13 8.77 -20.29 -1.01
CA VAL A 13 9.92 -20.76 -1.80
C VAL A 13 10.90 -21.55 -0.96
N ALA A 14 11.11 -21.12 0.28
CA ALA A 14 12.08 -21.67 1.23
C ALA A 14 11.44 -21.89 2.60
N LYS A 15 12.02 -22.79 3.39
CA LYS A 15 11.65 -22.98 4.78
C LYS A 15 12.13 -21.77 5.58
N LEU A 16 11.20 -21.06 6.22
CA LEU A 16 11.55 -19.93 7.06
C LEU A 16 12.03 -20.41 8.44
N HIS A 17 13.09 -19.79 8.95
CA HIS A 17 13.56 -20.02 10.32
C HIS A 17 12.66 -19.35 11.37
N LYS A 18 12.01 -18.24 11.01
CA LYS A 18 11.04 -17.49 11.82
C LYS A 18 9.82 -17.14 10.99
N GLN A 19 8.65 -17.05 11.64
CA GLN A 19 7.39 -16.75 10.95
C GLN A 19 7.17 -15.23 10.74
N GLY A 20 7.96 -14.38 11.40
CA GLY A 20 7.86 -12.93 11.33
C GLY A 20 9.21 -12.27 11.05
N VAL A 21 9.16 -10.96 10.76
CA VAL A 21 10.36 -10.14 10.57
C VAL A 21 10.98 -9.86 11.93
N GLU A 22 12.27 -10.13 12.05
CA GLU A 22 13.05 -9.85 13.25
C GLU A 22 13.66 -8.44 13.20
N GLN A 23 13.90 -7.85 14.37
CA GLN A 23 14.55 -6.55 14.51
C GLN A 23 15.91 -6.72 15.17
N ALA A 24 16.94 -6.12 14.57
CA ALA A 24 18.30 -6.15 15.10
C ALA A 24 19.06 -4.87 14.73
N ALA A 25 19.99 -4.47 15.59
CA ALA A 25 20.74 -3.21 15.46
C ALA A 25 21.94 -3.31 14.51
N PHE A 26 21.79 -3.96 13.35
CA PHE A 26 22.85 -4.05 12.36
C PHE A 26 23.14 -2.69 11.73
N VAL A 27 24.43 -2.32 11.60
CA VAL A 27 24.85 -1.03 11.06
C VAL A 27 24.31 -0.79 9.64
N VAL A 28 24.22 -1.84 8.83
CA VAL A 28 23.70 -1.79 7.45
C VAL A 28 22.21 -1.45 7.36
N LEU A 29 21.47 -1.51 8.47
CA LEU A 29 20.03 -1.24 8.54
C LEU A 29 19.70 0.15 9.09
N LYS A 30 20.70 0.98 9.42
CA LYS A 30 20.50 2.24 10.16
C LYS A 30 20.22 3.48 9.29
N SER A 31 19.95 3.32 7.99
CA SER A 31 19.63 4.47 7.13
C SER A 31 18.27 5.06 7.55
N PRO A 32 18.20 6.35 7.95
CA PRO A 32 16.94 6.96 8.39
C PRO A 32 15.96 7.20 7.23
N ASP A 33 16.47 7.44 6.02
CA ASP A 33 15.68 7.88 4.88
C ASP A 33 15.37 6.76 3.87
N ILE A 34 15.99 5.58 4.03
CA ILE A 34 15.87 4.46 3.09
C ILE A 34 15.42 3.20 3.83
N PRO A 35 14.28 2.60 3.46
CA PRO A 35 13.88 1.31 3.99
C PRO A 35 14.96 0.26 3.73
N SER A 36 15.55 -0.26 4.80
CA SER A 36 16.65 -1.23 4.73
C SER A 36 16.21 -2.56 5.36
N ILE A 37 16.56 -3.67 4.72
CA ILE A 37 16.31 -5.02 5.21
C ILE A 37 17.54 -5.89 5.01
N LEU A 38 17.72 -6.86 5.90
CA LEU A 38 18.68 -7.95 5.74
C LEU A 38 17.88 -9.21 5.45
N VAL A 39 18.22 -9.90 4.37
CA VAL A 39 17.58 -11.15 3.97
C VAL A 39 18.54 -12.30 4.22
N GLU A 40 18.13 -13.23 5.08
CA GLU A 40 18.83 -14.49 5.30
C GLU A 40 18.30 -15.55 4.31
N ALA A 41 19.14 -15.94 3.35
CA ALA A 41 18.75 -16.86 2.28
C ALA A 41 18.79 -18.35 2.67
N GLY A 42 19.53 -18.68 3.74
CA GLY A 42 19.75 -20.02 4.26
C GLY A 42 21.08 -20.13 5.01
N PHE A 43 21.29 -21.26 5.69
CA PHE A 43 22.46 -21.57 6.49
C PHE A 43 23.45 -22.45 5.71
N ILE A 44 24.63 -21.91 5.39
CA ILE A 44 25.72 -22.68 4.75
C ILE A 44 26.20 -23.83 5.65
N SER A 45 26.05 -23.72 6.97
CA SER A 45 26.36 -24.79 7.91
C SER A 45 25.42 -25.99 7.81
N ASN A 46 24.26 -25.85 7.16
CA ASN A 46 23.34 -26.96 6.89
C ASN A 46 23.63 -27.55 5.49
N PRO A 47 24.05 -28.83 5.38
CA PRO A 47 24.44 -29.41 4.09
C PRO A 47 23.34 -29.41 3.01
N THR A 48 22.07 -29.45 3.41
CA THR A 48 20.95 -29.39 2.46
C THR A 48 20.76 -27.97 1.94
N GLU A 49 20.80 -26.98 2.82
CA GLU A 49 20.65 -25.57 2.43
C GLU A 49 21.87 -25.07 1.65
N GLU A 50 23.09 -25.50 2.01
CA GLU A 50 24.31 -25.23 1.24
C GLU A 50 24.18 -25.73 -0.21
N LYS A 51 23.76 -26.98 -0.42
CA LYS A 51 23.52 -27.53 -1.77
C LYS A 51 22.45 -26.76 -2.53
N ASN A 52 21.38 -26.34 -1.85
CA ASN A 52 20.36 -25.50 -2.46
C ASN A 52 20.95 -24.14 -2.87
N LEU A 53 21.69 -23.47 -2.00
CA LEU A 53 22.33 -22.17 -2.31
C LEU A 53 23.36 -22.27 -3.43
N ALA A 54 24.03 -23.41 -3.58
CA ALA A 54 24.92 -23.69 -4.71
C ALA A 54 24.17 -23.89 -6.05
N SER A 55 22.88 -24.20 -6.03
CA SER A 55 22.04 -24.37 -7.22
C SER A 55 21.59 -23.03 -7.82
N GLU A 56 21.85 -22.84 -9.11
CA GLU A 56 21.37 -21.66 -9.85
C GLU A 56 19.84 -21.56 -9.85
N TRP A 57 19.16 -22.68 -10.05
CA TRP A 57 17.70 -22.73 -10.02
C TRP A 57 17.13 -22.22 -8.70
N TYR A 58 17.71 -22.63 -7.57
CA TYR A 58 17.25 -22.19 -6.25
C TYR A 58 17.56 -20.71 -6.01
N ARG A 59 18.74 -20.23 -6.41
CA ARG A 59 19.08 -18.80 -6.34
C ARG A 59 18.12 -17.94 -7.17
N ASN A 60 17.78 -18.37 -8.39
CA ASN A 60 16.79 -17.68 -9.22
C ASN A 60 15.40 -17.67 -8.56
N LYS A 61 15.01 -18.78 -7.93
CA LYS A 61 13.74 -18.88 -7.20
C LYS A 61 13.70 -17.90 -6.00
N LEU A 62 14.79 -17.79 -5.25
CA LEU A 62 14.93 -16.82 -4.15
C LEU A 62 14.92 -15.37 -4.67
N ALA A 63 15.70 -15.08 -5.72
CA ALA A 63 15.77 -13.75 -6.32
C ALA A 63 14.39 -13.28 -6.80
N ASN A 64 13.63 -14.13 -7.48
CA ASN A 64 12.27 -13.83 -7.91
C ASN A 64 11.33 -13.56 -6.71
N ALA A 65 11.43 -14.34 -5.63
CA ALA A 65 10.62 -14.09 -4.44
C ALA A 65 10.93 -12.75 -3.77
N ILE A 66 12.22 -12.36 -3.71
CA ILE A 66 12.65 -11.05 -3.20
C ILE A 66 12.12 -9.95 -4.11
N PHE A 67 12.28 -10.09 -5.43
CA PHE A 67 11.78 -9.15 -6.42
C PHE A 67 10.26 -8.94 -6.29
N ASP A 68 9.47 -10.02 -6.28
CA ASP A 68 8.02 -9.97 -6.12
C ASP A 68 7.61 -9.27 -4.81
N GLY A 69 8.37 -9.47 -3.75
CA GLY A 69 8.13 -8.85 -2.44
C GLY A 69 8.37 -7.34 -2.47
N ILE A 70 9.46 -6.92 -3.11
CA ILE A 70 9.80 -5.51 -3.32
C ILE A 70 8.78 -4.84 -4.24
N GLU A 71 8.43 -5.48 -5.35
CA GLU A 71 7.41 -4.98 -6.28
C GLU A 71 6.06 -4.82 -5.58
N GLN A 72 5.62 -5.83 -4.82
CA GLN A 72 4.39 -5.77 -4.04
C GLN A 72 4.42 -4.62 -3.02
N TYR A 73 5.55 -4.39 -2.35
CA TYR A 73 5.71 -3.28 -1.43
C TYR A 73 5.54 -1.93 -2.14
N PHE A 74 6.23 -1.71 -3.26
CA PHE A 74 6.15 -0.43 -3.98
C PHE A 74 4.83 -0.22 -4.71
N ARG A 75 4.13 -1.26 -5.16
CA ARG A 75 2.74 -1.11 -5.66
C ARG A 75 1.78 -0.63 -4.55
N ARG A 76 1.99 -1.09 -3.32
CA ARG A 76 1.18 -0.69 -2.15
C ARG A 76 1.57 0.67 -1.60
N THR A 77 2.87 0.98 -1.57
CA THR A 77 3.43 2.21 -1.01
C THR A 77 4.40 2.82 -2.03
N PRO A 78 3.90 3.35 -3.16
CA PRO A 78 4.77 3.88 -4.20
C PRO A 78 5.45 5.15 -3.71
N PRO A 79 6.75 5.36 -4.00
CA PRO A 79 7.43 6.58 -3.58
C PRO A 79 6.88 7.78 -4.35
N PRO A 80 6.71 8.95 -3.70
CA PRO A 80 6.26 10.16 -4.37
C PRO A 80 7.14 10.51 -5.59
N GLY A 81 6.52 11.02 -6.65
CA GLY A 81 7.22 11.42 -7.88
C GLY A 81 7.67 10.26 -8.79
N THR A 82 7.35 9.01 -8.46
CA THR A 82 7.63 7.85 -9.32
C THR A 82 6.47 7.54 -10.27
N LEU A 83 6.76 6.85 -11.38
CA LEU A 83 5.73 6.35 -12.31
C LEU A 83 4.69 5.47 -11.60
N LEU A 84 5.12 4.66 -10.62
CA LEU A 84 4.21 3.81 -9.82
C LEU A 84 3.23 4.64 -8.97
N ALA A 85 3.65 5.81 -8.48
CA ALA A 85 2.78 6.69 -7.71
C ALA A 85 1.74 7.36 -8.61
N TRP A 86 2.16 7.80 -9.80
CA TRP A 86 1.27 8.35 -10.82
C TRP A 86 0.28 7.29 -11.33
N GLU A 87 0.75 6.09 -11.64
CA GLU A 87 -0.11 4.97 -12.08
C GLU A 87 -1.10 4.58 -11.00
N LYS A 88 -0.70 4.56 -9.72
CA LYS A 88 -1.62 4.29 -8.61
C LYS A 88 -2.68 5.39 -8.46
N GLN A 89 -2.38 6.65 -8.75
CA GLN A 89 -3.36 7.74 -8.79
C GLN A 89 -4.32 7.59 -9.98
N GLN A 90 -3.83 7.16 -11.14
CA GLN A 90 -4.68 6.92 -12.31
C GLN A 90 -5.52 5.65 -12.22
N ASN A 91 -4.99 4.57 -11.64
CA ASN A 91 -5.74 3.35 -11.33
C ASN A 91 -6.65 3.51 -10.11
N ARG A 92 -6.51 4.61 -9.35
CA ARG A 92 -7.56 5.15 -8.47
C ARG A 92 -8.61 5.96 -9.24
N GLY A 93 -8.61 5.90 -10.58
CA GLY A 93 -9.66 6.37 -11.48
C GLY A 93 -11.01 5.67 -11.34
N GLY A 94 -11.29 5.05 -10.19
CA GLY A 94 -12.63 4.97 -9.63
C GLY A 94 -12.77 6.08 -8.60
N THR A 95 -13.02 7.31 -9.07
CA THR A 95 -13.45 8.50 -8.32
C THR A 95 -12.74 8.70 -6.98
N ASP A 96 -11.79 9.62 -6.87
CA ASP A 96 -11.28 10.07 -5.56
C ASP A 96 -12.46 10.66 -4.78
N VAL A 97 -13.05 9.85 -3.91
CA VAL A 97 -14.22 10.27 -3.16
C VAL A 97 -13.73 10.92 -1.88
N SER A 98 -13.70 12.24 -1.88
CA SER A 98 -13.47 13.01 -0.66
C SER A 98 -14.67 12.80 0.27
N GLN A 99 -14.44 12.24 1.45
CA GLN A 99 -15.49 12.14 2.47
C GLN A 99 -15.54 13.44 3.27
N TYR A 100 -16.73 14.03 3.37
CA TYR A 100 -16.96 15.28 4.09
C TYR A 100 -18.00 15.06 5.18
N ARG A 101 -17.68 15.50 6.41
CA ARG A 101 -18.61 15.42 7.54
C ARG A 101 -19.27 16.78 7.75
N ILE A 102 -20.59 16.81 7.59
CA ILE A 102 -21.43 18.00 7.73
C ILE A 102 -21.24 18.62 9.12
N GLN A 103 -20.90 19.90 9.15
CA GLN A 103 -20.69 20.71 10.34
C GLN A 103 -21.93 21.58 10.63
N ARG A 104 -21.94 22.21 11.80
CA ARG A 104 -23.04 23.08 12.21
C ARG A 104 -23.04 24.34 11.34
N GLY A 105 -24.11 24.52 10.56
CA GLY A 105 -24.28 25.65 9.66
C GLY A 105 -24.11 25.30 8.18
N ASP A 106 -23.69 24.06 7.88
CA ASP A 106 -23.56 23.60 6.50
C ASP A 106 -24.91 23.34 5.85
N THR A 107 -24.97 23.60 4.56
CA THR A 107 -26.05 23.16 3.68
C THR A 107 -25.47 22.37 2.52
N LEU A 108 -26.27 21.48 1.93
CA LEU A 108 -25.84 20.71 0.75
C LEU A 108 -25.46 21.63 -0.42
N SER A 109 -26.17 22.76 -0.56
CA SER A 109 -25.88 23.82 -1.52
C SER A 109 -24.56 24.56 -1.25
N GLY A 110 -24.23 24.81 0.02
CA GLY A 110 -22.95 25.39 0.42
C GLY A 110 -21.78 24.47 0.08
N VAL A 111 -21.88 23.20 0.49
CA VAL A 111 -20.86 22.18 0.21
C VAL A 111 -20.67 21.97 -1.29
N ALA A 112 -21.76 21.88 -2.05
CA ALA A 112 -21.69 21.73 -3.50
C ALA A 112 -20.94 22.90 -4.16
N ARG A 113 -21.23 24.14 -3.76
CA ARG A 113 -20.57 25.34 -4.29
C ARG A 113 -19.09 25.38 -3.96
N GLU A 114 -18.71 25.05 -2.73
CA GLU A 114 -17.30 25.01 -2.30
C GLU A 114 -16.48 23.96 -3.06
N ASN A 115 -17.12 22.85 -3.43
CA ASN A 115 -16.50 21.74 -4.13
C ASN A 115 -16.77 21.74 -5.64
N GLN A 116 -17.22 22.88 -6.19
CA GLN A 116 -17.45 23.09 -7.63
C GLN A 116 -18.34 22.00 -8.29
N THR A 117 -19.31 21.46 -7.55
CA THR A 117 -20.30 20.48 -8.02
C THR A 117 -21.71 21.03 -7.86
N THR A 118 -22.72 20.27 -8.28
CA THR A 118 -24.13 20.63 -8.13
C THR A 118 -24.78 19.84 -7.00
N VAL A 119 -25.81 20.42 -6.39
CA VAL A 119 -26.61 19.73 -5.35
C VAL A 119 -27.15 18.41 -5.90
N SER A 120 -27.70 18.43 -7.11
CA SER A 120 -28.26 17.24 -7.76
C SER A 120 -27.23 16.15 -7.99
N GLU A 121 -26.02 16.51 -8.40
CA GLU A 121 -24.93 15.56 -8.62
C GLU A 121 -24.45 14.96 -7.29
N LEU A 122 -24.28 15.80 -6.27
CA LEU A 122 -23.87 15.36 -4.95
C LEU A 122 -24.95 14.49 -4.29
N MET A 123 -26.23 14.81 -4.45
CA MET A 123 -27.36 13.97 -4.03
C MET A 123 -27.36 12.63 -4.74
N ARG A 124 -27.26 12.62 -6.08
CA ARG A 124 -27.21 11.40 -6.90
C ARG A 124 -26.05 10.50 -6.47
N PHE A 125 -24.88 11.09 -6.21
CA PHE A 125 -23.69 10.38 -5.78
C PHE A 125 -23.80 9.77 -4.37
N ASN A 126 -24.63 10.37 -3.52
CA ASN A 126 -24.89 9.91 -2.15
C ASN A 126 -26.21 9.13 -2.00
N GLY A 127 -26.97 8.90 -3.08
CA GLY A 127 -28.27 8.24 -3.03
C GLY A 127 -29.32 9.00 -2.22
N MET A 128 -29.23 10.34 -2.18
CA MET A 128 -30.14 11.20 -1.41
C MET A 128 -31.36 11.61 -2.25
N ASN A 129 -32.54 11.55 -1.65
CA ASN A 129 -33.81 11.94 -2.29
C ASN A 129 -34.25 13.38 -1.97
N ASP A 130 -33.60 14.03 -1.00
CA ASP A 130 -33.86 15.40 -0.57
C ASP A 130 -32.54 16.10 -0.24
N ASP A 131 -32.52 17.42 -0.21
CA ASP A 131 -31.33 18.26 0.00
C ASP A 131 -30.98 18.47 1.49
N ARG A 132 -31.76 17.86 2.39
CA ARG A 132 -31.57 17.93 3.84
C ARG A 132 -30.35 17.13 4.29
N VAL A 133 -29.49 17.78 5.06
CA VAL A 133 -28.32 17.20 5.72
C VAL A 133 -28.36 17.42 7.22
N MET A 134 -27.87 16.44 7.98
CA MET A 134 -27.76 16.52 9.44
C MET A 134 -26.33 16.76 9.88
N VAL A 135 -26.14 17.56 10.93
CA VAL A 135 -24.82 17.77 11.54
C VAL A 135 -24.25 16.42 11.97
N GLY A 136 -23.01 16.16 11.56
CA GLY A 136 -22.30 14.91 11.81
C GLY A 136 -22.50 13.82 10.76
N GLN A 137 -23.42 14.01 9.80
CA GLN A 137 -23.60 13.12 8.65
C GLN A 137 -22.35 13.18 7.75
N THR A 138 -21.86 12.03 7.31
CA THR A 138 -20.78 11.95 6.33
C THR A 138 -21.36 11.77 4.93
N ILE A 139 -20.96 12.64 4.02
CA ILE A 139 -21.30 12.60 2.60
C ILE A 139 -20.03 12.40 1.76
N ARG A 140 -20.23 11.87 0.57
CA ARG A 140 -19.21 11.59 -0.43
C ARG A 140 -19.22 12.73 -1.44
N ILE A 141 -18.07 13.35 -1.67
CA ILE A 141 -17.90 14.42 -2.66
C ILE A 141 -17.15 13.82 -3.84
N PRO A 142 -17.72 13.85 -5.06
CA PRO A 142 -16.99 13.45 -6.26
C PRO A 142 -15.89 14.47 -6.53
N SER A 143 -14.62 14.04 -6.57
CA SER A 143 -13.57 14.87 -7.16
C SER A 143 -13.59 14.70 -8.68
N SER A 144 -13.69 15.82 -9.40
CA SER A 144 -13.48 15.87 -10.85
C SER A 144 -12.00 15.79 -11.21
#